data_AF-C8RWW5-F1
#
_entry.id   AF-C8RWW5-F1
#
_cell.length_a   1.000
_cell.length_b   1.000
_cell.length_c   1.000
_cell.angle_alpha   90.00
_cell.angle_beta   90.00
_cell.angle_gamma   90.00
#
_symmetry.space_group_name_H-M   'P 1'
#
loop_
_entity.id
_entity.type
_entity.pdbx_description
1 polymer ?
#
loop_
_entity_poly.entity_id
_entity_poly.type
_entity_poly.pdbx_seq_one_letter_code
_entity_poly.pdbx_strand_id
1 'polypeptide(L)'
;MNSLTILVLSVTGVLSVSVAIRLVIIYGTIAIPRIPLFWFSIYFFLIHAITPLVKISIPKFRYDQSYDGVVLFYNAFLNLFIFLFVCLIAHPSRHFKKPVLDVPEFRQGSNAAIFAGLAMFVLGAYYAAKSGSSLTNSVGVEEFVTDRIYYSNQIGMSQHLSNLMIFGSATFLAGWLNKRRFWALIGIPISLVMLYSIFVYYSLTSSRNSILITLVFNGSVYFLYRKVRIDSSLRGVRNIVLMMCIGLSAIALGRGLTKERYMNLGGDHAEVQLASLWYSFLDGSFGNDENLLWLLEHGHPYYLGSTYYAGFVSIIPRSIWENKPWGAGPEIKNLIAPGTYVLGGAQNTSITTGMLTEGRMNWGFPGMIMAVLFWVSLTRYLANLAQSSKNILSDCIFTMLSVYMSTAFLYAEFLGLVSRAIFLFLLPAFFIIAISLVIRGNRKEAILR
;
A
#
# COMPACT_ATOMS: atom_id res chain seq x y z
N MET A 1 -16.13 -29.82 -1.57
CA MET A 1 -15.28 -28.75 -1.00
C MET A 1 -14.74 -29.19 0.35
N ASN A 2 -13.45 -29.01 0.60
CA ASN A 2 -12.80 -29.53 1.80
C ASN A 2 -13.10 -28.62 3.01
N SER A 3 -13.95 -29.08 3.94
CA SER A 3 -14.27 -28.38 5.20
C SER A 3 -13.01 -27.98 5.98
N LEU A 4 -11.92 -28.73 5.82
CA LEU A 4 -10.64 -28.43 6.43
C LEU A 4 -9.99 -27.15 5.87
N THR A 5 -10.08 -26.91 4.56
CA THR A 5 -9.58 -25.67 3.94
C THR A 5 -10.29 -24.45 4.51
N ILE A 6 -11.62 -24.51 4.59
CA ILE A 6 -12.45 -23.43 5.17
C ILE A 6 -12.07 -23.19 6.64
N LEU A 7 -11.86 -24.26 7.41
CA LEU A 7 -11.43 -24.17 8.79
C LEU A 7 -10.08 -23.47 8.92
N VAL A 8 -9.06 -23.87 8.13
CA VAL A 8 -7.72 -23.27 8.19
C VAL A 8 -7.74 -21.80 7.79
N LEU A 9 -8.48 -21.43 6.74
CA LEU A 9 -8.65 -20.02 6.34
C LEU A 9 -9.36 -19.20 7.42
N SER A 10 -10.39 -19.77 8.06
CA SER A 10 -11.13 -19.12 9.15
C SER A 10 -10.24 -18.90 10.37
N VAL A 11 -9.46 -19.91 10.78
CA VAL A 11 -8.47 -19.80 11.87
C VAL A 11 -7.44 -18.73 11.54
N THR A 12 -6.90 -18.72 10.32
CA THR A 12 -5.95 -17.71 9.85
C THR A 12 -6.55 -16.31 9.95
N GLY A 13 -7.81 -16.14 9.55
CA GLY A 13 -8.51 -14.86 9.64
C GLY A 13 -8.73 -14.40 11.08
N VAL A 14 -9.21 -15.28 11.96
CA VAL A 14 -9.41 -14.99 13.39
C VAL A 14 -8.10 -14.60 14.05
N LEU A 15 -7.01 -15.33 13.79
CA LEU A 15 -5.69 -15.03 14.34
C LEU A 15 -5.16 -13.68 13.83
N SER A 16 -5.31 -13.40 12.53
CA SER A 16 -4.88 -12.14 11.92
C SER A 16 -5.56 -10.93 12.57
N VAL A 17 -6.88 -10.96 12.71
CA VAL A 17 -7.64 -9.89 13.36
C VAL A 17 -7.29 -9.79 14.86
N SER A 18 -7.18 -10.94 15.53
CA SER A 18 -6.87 -11.02 16.96
C SER A 18 -5.49 -10.43 17.30
N VAL A 19 -4.48 -10.65 16.45
CA VAL A 19 -3.15 -10.04 16.60
C VAL A 19 -3.26 -8.51 16.47
N ALA A 20 -3.95 -8.00 15.45
CA ALA A 20 -4.11 -6.55 15.27
C ALA A 20 -4.84 -5.90 16.46
N ILE A 21 -5.93 -6.51 16.94
CA ILE A 21 -6.69 -6.05 18.12
C ILE A 21 -5.80 -6.10 19.37
N ARG A 22 -5.10 -7.21 19.61
CA ARG A 22 -4.21 -7.38 20.76
C ARG A 22 -3.10 -6.34 20.80
N LEU A 23 -2.52 -5.99 19.64
CA LEU A 23 -1.52 -4.92 19.55
C LEU A 23 -2.13 -3.57 19.98
N VAL A 24 -3.35 -3.25 19.55
CA VAL A 24 -4.04 -2.02 19.99
C VAL A 24 -4.40 -2.06 21.47
N ILE A 25 -4.79 -3.22 22.03
CA ILE A 25 -5.06 -3.37 23.47
C ILE A 25 -3.79 -3.13 24.30
N ILE A 26 -2.66 -3.71 23.88
CA ILE A 26 -1.40 -3.66 24.64
C ILE A 26 -0.73 -2.28 24.51
N TYR A 27 -0.68 -1.73 23.30
CA TYR A 27 0.10 -0.53 22.99
C TYR A 27 -0.76 0.72 22.75
N GLY A 28 -2.08 0.60 22.60
CA GLY A 28 -2.98 1.69 22.22
C GLY A 28 -2.99 1.96 20.71
N THR A 29 -3.58 3.09 20.29
CA THR A 29 -3.63 3.49 18.86
C THR A 29 -2.26 3.69 18.23
N ILE A 30 -1.22 3.91 19.04
CA ILE A 30 0.16 4.04 18.56
C ILE A 30 0.65 2.76 17.86
N ALA A 31 0.03 1.60 18.14
CA ALA A 31 0.31 0.35 17.44
C ALA A 31 0.13 0.47 15.93
N ILE A 32 -0.89 1.22 15.50
CA ILE A 32 -1.26 1.39 14.08
C ILE A 32 -0.08 1.95 13.28
N PRO A 33 0.51 3.12 13.63
CA PRO A 33 1.66 3.67 12.91
C PRO A 33 3.02 3.11 13.32
N ARG A 34 3.17 2.49 14.50
CA ARG A 34 4.51 2.12 15.04
C ARG A 34 4.84 0.64 14.99
N ILE A 35 3.85 -0.22 14.89
CA ILE A 35 4.07 -1.68 14.91
C ILE A 35 3.74 -2.21 13.53
N PRO A 36 4.75 -2.53 12.69
CA PRO A 36 4.56 -2.99 11.32
C PRO A 36 3.62 -4.20 11.21
N LEU A 37 3.65 -5.07 12.24
CA LEU A 37 2.81 -6.25 12.35
C LEU A 37 1.30 -5.91 12.34
N PHE A 38 0.88 -4.72 12.81
CA PHE A 38 -0.53 -4.30 12.76
C PHE A 38 -1.05 -4.28 11.32
N TRP A 39 -0.42 -3.50 10.45
CA TRP A 39 -0.86 -3.38 9.06
C TRP A 39 -0.65 -4.67 8.27
N PHE A 40 0.43 -5.41 8.56
CA PHE A 40 0.62 -6.74 7.99
C PHE A 40 -0.57 -7.65 8.32
N SER A 41 -0.98 -7.75 9.59
CA SER A 41 -2.11 -8.59 10.00
C SER A 41 -3.43 -8.18 9.34
N ILE A 42 -3.71 -6.89 9.18
CA ILE A 42 -4.93 -6.41 8.51
C ILE A 42 -4.93 -6.80 7.02
N TYR A 43 -3.83 -6.58 6.31
CA TYR A 43 -3.76 -6.94 4.89
C TYR A 43 -3.70 -8.45 4.68
N PHE A 44 -3.06 -9.19 5.58
CA PHE A 44 -3.03 -10.65 5.55
C PHE A 44 -4.43 -11.23 5.71
N PHE A 45 -5.23 -10.68 6.63
CA PHE A 45 -6.64 -11.04 6.79
C PHE A 45 -7.46 -10.80 5.50
N LEU A 46 -7.28 -9.65 4.85
CA LEU A 46 -8.03 -9.31 3.63
C LEU A 46 -7.63 -10.22 2.45
N ILE A 47 -6.33 -10.40 2.22
CA ILE A 47 -5.78 -11.07 1.04
C ILE A 47 -5.77 -12.59 1.21
N HIS A 48 -5.28 -13.11 2.34
CA HIS A 48 -5.01 -14.54 2.53
C HIS A 48 -6.06 -15.27 3.40
N ALA A 49 -7.12 -14.58 3.85
CA ALA A 49 -8.24 -15.21 4.53
C ALA A 49 -9.60 -14.86 3.89
N ILE A 50 -10.01 -13.59 3.90
CA ILE A 50 -11.32 -13.18 3.37
C ILE A 50 -11.44 -13.50 1.88
N THR A 51 -10.47 -13.07 1.07
CA THR A 51 -10.56 -13.22 -0.39
C THR A 51 -10.66 -14.69 -0.82
N PRO A 52 -9.81 -15.62 -0.33
CA PRO A 52 -9.97 -17.05 -0.56
C PRO A 52 -11.32 -17.61 -0.10
N LEU A 53 -11.82 -17.22 1.08
CA LEU A 53 -13.12 -17.68 1.58
C LEU A 53 -14.27 -17.24 0.66
N VAL A 54 -14.22 -16.01 0.16
CA VAL A 54 -15.21 -15.49 -0.79
C VAL A 54 -15.12 -16.22 -2.13
N LYS A 55 -13.91 -16.45 -2.66
CA LYS A 55 -13.69 -17.21 -3.91
C LYS A 55 -14.25 -18.61 -3.83
N ILE A 56 -14.00 -19.29 -2.71
CA ILE A 56 -14.49 -20.65 -2.43
C ILE A 56 -16.04 -20.67 -2.30
N SER A 57 -16.66 -19.60 -1.79
CA SER A 57 -18.11 -19.53 -1.61
C SER A 57 -18.91 -19.25 -2.90
N ILE A 58 -18.31 -18.56 -3.88
CA ILE A 58 -18.95 -18.18 -5.16
C ILE A 58 -18.40 -19.03 -6.33
N PRO A 59 -17.76 -20.17 -6.02
CA PRO A 59 -16.71 -20.86 -6.80
C PRO A 59 -16.28 -20.16 -8.10
N LYS A 60 -15.79 -18.92 -7.96
CA LYS A 60 -15.34 -18.11 -9.10
C LYS A 60 -13.87 -17.82 -8.89
N PHE A 61 -13.07 -18.36 -9.79
CA PHE A 61 -11.63 -18.15 -9.85
C PHE A 61 -11.30 -17.37 -11.12
N ARG A 62 -10.18 -16.67 -11.12
CA ARG A 62 -9.77 -15.78 -12.21
C ARG A 62 -9.06 -16.54 -13.33
N TYR A 63 -8.23 -17.52 -12.99
CA TYR A 63 -7.35 -18.18 -13.96
C TYR A 63 -7.91 -19.53 -14.40
N ASP A 64 -8.41 -20.33 -13.45
CA ASP A 64 -8.96 -21.66 -13.71
C ASP A 64 -10.45 -21.72 -13.33
N GLN A 65 -11.16 -22.73 -13.83
CA GLN A 65 -12.57 -22.94 -13.43
C GLN A 65 -12.68 -23.47 -11.99
N SER A 66 -11.71 -24.28 -11.59
CA SER A 66 -11.58 -24.84 -10.25
C SER A 66 -10.12 -25.24 -10.00
N TYR A 67 -9.78 -25.41 -8.73
CA TYR A 67 -8.47 -25.89 -8.28
C TYR A 67 -8.65 -27.19 -7.49
N ASP A 68 -7.65 -28.06 -7.52
CA ASP A 68 -7.64 -29.28 -6.72
C ASP A 68 -7.79 -28.98 -5.21
N GLY A 69 -8.57 -29.83 -4.53
CA GLY A 69 -8.89 -29.66 -3.11
C GLY A 69 -7.66 -29.75 -2.18
N VAL A 70 -6.64 -30.54 -2.56
CA VAL A 70 -5.37 -30.65 -1.84
C VAL A 70 -4.54 -29.38 -2.05
N VAL A 71 -4.52 -28.82 -3.26
CA VAL A 71 -3.81 -27.57 -3.56
C VAL A 71 -4.43 -26.40 -2.78
N LEU A 72 -5.76 -26.30 -2.76
CA LEU A 72 -6.49 -25.32 -1.95
C LEU A 72 -6.16 -25.44 -0.45
N PHE A 73 -6.15 -26.66 0.08
CA PHE A 73 -5.78 -26.93 1.47
C PHE A 73 -4.32 -26.55 1.75
N TYR A 74 -3.39 -26.95 0.88
CA TYR A 74 -1.97 -26.65 1.03
C TYR A 74 -1.70 -25.14 1.00
N ASN A 75 -2.35 -24.39 0.10
CA ASN A 75 -2.25 -22.93 0.07
C ASN A 75 -2.77 -22.30 1.38
N ALA A 76 -3.92 -22.76 1.89
CA ALA A 76 -4.45 -22.29 3.18
C ALA A 76 -3.50 -22.58 4.34
N PHE A 77 -2.94 -23.79 4.40
CA PHE A 77 -1.96 -24.18 5.42
C PHE A 77 -0.68 -23.36 5.33
N LEU A 78 -0.18 -23.14 4.11
CA LEU A 78 1.01 -22.33 3.85
C LEU A 78 0.81 -20.88 4.32
N ASN A 79 -0.36 -20.29 4.05
CA ASN A 79 -0.70 -18.95 4.55
C ASN A 79 -0.75 -18.91 6.08
N LEU A 80 -1.37 -19.89 6.73
CA LEU A 80 -1.36 -19.99 8.20
C LEU A 80 0.08 -20.09 8.74
N PHE A 81 0.89 -20.95 8.15
CA PHE A 81 2.29 -21.13 8.53
C PHE A 81 3.09 -19.83 8.41
N ILE A 82 3.01 -19.13 7.26
CA ILE A 82 3.69 -17.86 7.04
C ILE A 82 3.22 -16.81 8.05
N PHE A 83 1.92 -16.74 8.34
CA PHE A 83 1.38 -15.81 9.33
C PHE A 83 1.94 -16.08 10.74
N LEU A 84 1.95 -17.34 11.17
CA LEU A 84 2.51 -17.74 12.47
C LEU A 84 4.01 -17.45 12.54
N PHE A 85 4.74 -17.76 11.47
CA PHE A 85 6.16 -17.47 11.36
C PHE A 85 6.44 -15.98 11.51
N VAL A 86 5.70 -15.12 10.78
CA VAL A 86 5.76 -13.66 10.92
C VAL A 86 5.46 -13.23 12.35
N CYS A 87 4.41 -13.74 12.97
CA CYS A 87 4.06 -13.40 14.36
C CYS A 87 5.18 -13.76 15.34
N LEU A 88 5.85 -14.89 15.14
CA LEU A 88 6.97 -15.34 15.96
C LEU A 88 8.16 -14.39 15.86
N ILE A 89 8.59 -14.06 14.63
CA ILE A 89 9.83 -13.31 14.41
C ILE A 89 9.64 -11.79 14.48
N ALA A 90 8.45 -11.29 14.14
CA ALA A 90 8.12 -9.86 14.10
C ALA A 90 7.50 -9.37 15.40
N HIS A 91 7.27 -10.25 16.38
CA HIS A 91 6.75 -9.86 17.68
C HIS A 91 7.59 -8.69 18.24
N PRO A 92 6.97 -7.58 18.66
CA PRO A 92 7.70 -6.50 19.30
C PRO A 92 8.49 -7.08 20.47
N SER A 93 9.82 -6.95 20.47
CA SER A 93 10.62 -7.46 21.59
C SER A 93 10.18 -6.77 22.89
N ARG A 94 10.45 -7.38 24.05
CA ARG A 94 10.22 -6.75 25.36
C ARG A 94 10.90 -5.38 25.50
N HIS A 95 11.83 -5.04 24.59
CA HIS A 95 12.52 -3.75 24.51
C HIS A 95 11.74 -2.67 23.74
N PHE A 96 10.57 -2.97 23.16
CA PHE A 96 9.56 -1.94 22.95
C PHE A 96 9.14 -1.49 24.35
N LYS A 97 9.95 -0.60 24.95
CA LYS A 97 9.55 0.17 26.11
C LYS A 97 8.17 0.66 25.75
N LYS A 98 7.14 0.30 26.54
CA LYS A 98 5.82 0.95 26.43
C LYS A 98 6.16 2.41 26.21
N PRO A 99 5.88 2.99 25.03
CA PRO A 99 6.26 4.36 24.78
C PRO A 99 5.65 5.07 25.97
N VAL A 100 6.49 5.61 26.86
CA VAL A 100 5.99 6.37 27.99
C VAL A 100 5.14 7.40 27.29
N LEU A 101 3.83 7.28 27.48
CA LEU A 101 2.81 8.09 26.83
C LEU A 101 2.86 9.51 27.40
N ASP A 102 4.06 10.02 27.68
CA ASP A 102 4.39 11.42 27.62
C ASP A 102 4.43 11.81 26.14
N VAL A 103 3.20 11.80 25.61
CA VAL A 103 2.69 12.73 24.62
C VAL A 103 3.63 13.94 24.44
N PRO A 104 4.02 14.22 23.19
CA PRO A 104 5.34 14.69 22.84
C PRO A 104 5.64 16.06 23.46
N GLU A 105 6.83 16.21 24.04
CA GLU A 105 7.58 17.47 23.84
C GLU A 105 7.43 17.83 22.37
N PHE A 106 6.97 19.05 22.07
CA PHE A 106 6.75 19.50 20.68
C PHE A 106 7.90 19.03 19.80
N ARG A 107 7.63 18.02 18.95
CA ARG A 107 8.66 17.53 18.03
C ARG A 107 9.09 18.71 17.16
N GLN A 108 10.39 18.85 16.99
CA GLN A 108 10.93 19.98 16.26
C GLN A 108 10.53 19.89 14.79
N GLY A 109 10.34 21.05 14.14
CA GLY A 109 10.12 21.12 12.70
C GLY A 109 8.67 21.07 12.23
N SER A 110 7.66 21.41 13.05
CA SER A 110 6.25 21.49 12.58
C SER A 110 6.04 22.45 11.42
N ASN A 111 6.66 23.63 11.44
CA ASN A 111 6.63 24.55 10.30
C ASN A 111 7.24 23.93 9.04
N ALA A 112 8.37 23.24 9.19
CA ALA A 112 9.04 22.59 8.07
C ALA A 112 8.18 21.44 7.50
N ALA A 113 7.51 20.67 8.35
CA ALA A 113 6.59 19.62 7.91
C ALA A 113 5.35 20.20 7.18
N ILE A 114 4.75 21.29 7.69
CA ILE A 114 3.65 21.98 7.01
C ILE A 114 4.10 22.47 5.62
N PHE A 115 5.23 23.19 5.56
CA PHE A 115 5.74 23.74 4.31
C PHE A 115 6.14 22.65 3.31
N ALA A 116 6.91 21.64 3.75
CA ALA A 116 7.30 20.52 2.90
C ALA A 116 6.07 19.72 2.43
N GLY A 117 5.10 19.49 3.32
CA GLY A 117 3.84 18.83 2.98
C GLY A 117 3.07 19.59 1.90
N LEU A 118 2.93 20.91 2.05
CA LEU A 118 2.28 21.77 1.06
C LEU A 118 3.06 21.77 -0.27
N ALA A 119 4.38 21.93 -0.24
CA ALA A 119 5.22 21.97 -1.43
C ALA A 119 5.15 20.64 -2.22
N MET A 120 5.27 19.50 -1.54
CA MET A 120 5.10 18.18 -2.15
C MET A 120 3.70 17.99 -2.72
N PHE A 121 2.67 18.45 -1.99
CA PHE A 121 1.29 18.36 -2.45
C PHE A 121 1.07 19.17 -3.72
N VAL A 122 1.51 20.44 -3.76
CA VAL A 122 1.37 21.32 -4.93
C VAL A 122 2.13 20.75 -6.13
N LEU A 123 3.37 20.26 -5.93
CA LEU A 123 4.13 19.61 -6.99
C LEU A 123 3.42 18.37 -7.52
N GLY A 124 2.92 17.52 -6.62
CA GLY A 124 2.13 16.34 -7.01
C GLY A 124 0.84 16.71 -7.74
N ALA A 125 0.14 17.75 -7.28
CA ALA A 125 -1.10 18.24 -7.88
C ALA A 125 -0.87 18.80 -9.29
N TYR A 126 0.26 19.49 -9.52
CA TYR A 126 0.68 19.92 -10.85
C TYR A 126 0.82 18.74 -11.82
N TYR A 127 1.54 17.68 -11.39
CA TYR A 127 1.69 16.48 -12.23
C TYR A 127 0.39 15.69 -12.37
N ALA A 128 -0.47 15.68 -11.35
CA ALA A 128 -1.80 15.11 -11.42
C ALA A 128 -2.68 15.84 -12.44
N ALA A 129 -2.65 17.18 -12.47
CA ALA A 129 -3.37 17.99 -13.45
C ALA A 129 -2.82 17.79 -14.87
N LYS A 130 -1.49 17.73 -15.03
CA LYS A 130 -0.85 17.43 -16.33
C LYS A 130 -1.23 16.04 -16.86
N SER A 131 -1.16 15.03 -15.99
CA SER A 131 -1.58 13.66 -16.30
C SER A 131 -3.08 13.60 -16.62
N GLY A 132 -3.91 14.18 -15.75
CA GLY A 132 -5.37 14.22 -15.90
C GLY A 132 -5.82 14.94 -17.16
N SER A 133 -5.21 16.07 -17.51
CA SER A 133 -5.52 16.79 -18.76
C SER A 133 -5.10 16.00 -20.01
N SER A 134 -3.96 15.31 -19.98
CA SER A 134 -3.59 14.37 -21.05
C SER A 134 -4.67 13.29 -21.20
N LEU A 135 -5.13 12.72 -20.09
CA LEU A 135 -6.17 11.70 -20.10
C LEU A 135 -7.50 12.21 -20.66
N THR A 136 -7.98 13.36 -20.20
CA THR A 136 -9.29 13.88 -20.63
C THR A 136 -9.28 14.42 -22.05
N ASN A 137 -8.18 15.02 -22.49
CA ASN A 137 -8.15 15.78 -23.75
C ASN A 137 -7.58 14.99 -24.94
N SER A 138 -6.82 13.92 -24.70
CA SER A 138 -6.17 13.17 -25.80
C SER A 138 -6.58 11.70 -25.88
N VAL A 139 -6.67 11.00 -24.76
CA VAL A 139 -6.98 9.55 -24.75
C VAL A 139 -8.47 9.29 -24.53
N GLY A 140 -9.13 10.09 -23.67
CA GLY A 140 -10.43 9.75 -23.13
C GLY A 140 -10.32 8.83 -21.91
N VAL A 141 -11.14 9.08 -20.90
CA VAL A 141 -11.08 8.34 -19.61
C VAL A 141 -11.43 6.86 -19.81
N GLU A 142 -12.39 6.56 -20.68
CA GLU A 142 -12.84 5.19 -20.96
C GLU A 142 -11.75 4.34 -21.63
N GLU A 143 -11.09 4.91 -22.64
CA GLU A 143 -10.01 4.24 -23.36
C GLU A 143 -8.80 4.01 -22.44
N PHE A 144 -8.46 5.00 -21.60
CA PHE A 144 -7.43 4.85 -20.58
C PHE A 144 -7.75 3.76 -19.56
N VAL A 145 -8.99 3.66 -19.08
CA VAL A 145 -9.38 2.64 -18.10
C VAL A 145 -9.31 1.23 -18.72
N THR A 146 -9.52 1.13 -20.03
CA THR A 146 -9.45 -0.13 -20.78
C THR A 146 -8.00 -0.58 -20.99
N ASP A 147 -7.11 0.32 -21.40
CA ASP A 147 -5.69 0.00 -21.68
C ASP A 147 -4.71 0.89 -20.90
N ARG A 148 -4.86 0.88 -19.58
CA ARG A 148 -4.08 1.75 -18.70
C ARG A 148 -2.57 1.55 -18.82
N ILE A 149 -2.08 0.34 -19.09
CA ILE A 149 -0.64 0.06 -19.10
C ILE A 149 0.01 0.71 -20.32
N TYR A 150 -0.62 0.57 -21.50
CA TYR A 150 -0.16 1.20 -22.71
C TYR A 150 -0.13 2.72 -22.58
N TYR A 151 -1.24 3.33 -22.16
CA TYR A 151 -1.35 4.79 -22.05
C TYR A 151 -0.55 5.36 -20.87
N SER A 152 -0.42 4.66 -19.75
CA SER A 152 0.47 5.07 -18.65
C SER A 152 1.93 5.15 -19.08
N ASN A 153 2.39 4.29 -19.99
CA ASN A 153 3.75 4.36 -20.52
C ASN A 153 4.00 5.67 -21.30
N GLN A 154 2.96 6.22 -21.94
CA GLN A 154 3.04 7.50 -22.66
C GLN A 154 3.01 8.71 -21.71
N ILE A 155 2.23 8.62 -20.62
CA ILE A 155 2.14 9.67 -19.59
C ILE A 155 3.41 9.74 -18.72
N GLY A 156 4.12 8.61 -18.61
CA GLY A 156 5.46 8.51 -18.04
C GLY A 156 5.55 8.92 -16.57
N MET A 157 6.65 9.59 -16.19
CA MET A 157 6.95 9.95 -14.80
C MET A 157 5.87 10.83 -14.12
N SER A 158 5.03 11.52 -14.89
CA SER A 158 4.00 12.42 -14.34
C SER A 158 3.05 11.68 -13.39
N GLN A 159 2.64 10.46 -13.74
CA GLN A 159 1.78 9.64 -12.89
C GLN A 159 2.50 9.17 -11.62
N HIS A 160 3.81 8.93 -11.68
CA HIS A 160 4.59 8.59 -10.49
C HIS A 160 4.72 9.80 -9.55
N LEU A 161 5.00 10.98 -10.11
CA LEU A 161 5.14 12.23 -9.35
C LEU A 161 3.82 12.72 -8.75
N SER A 162 2.66 12.38 -9.32
CA SER A 162 1.36 12.66 -8.68
C SER A 162 1.17 11.96 -7.33
N ASN A 163 1.91 10.88 -7.05
CA ASN A 163 1.87 10.23 -5.74
C ASN A 163 2.48 11.10 -4.63
N LEU A 164 3.20 12.19 -4.95
CA LEU A 164 3.62 13.19 -3.97
C LEU A 164 2.43 13.87 -3.27
N MET A 165 1.24 13.89 -3.86
CA MET A 165 0.03 14.38 -3.18
C MET A 165 -0.28 13.58 -1.92
N ILE A 166 -0.09 12.25 -1.97
CA ILE A 166 -0.38 11.33 -0.86
C ILE A 166 0.56 11.63 0.33
N PHE A 167 1.85 11.79 0.03
CA PHE A 167 2.87 12.12 1.04
C PHE A 167 2.74 13.53 1.55
N GLY A 168 2.48 14.47 0.65
CA GLY A 168 2.27 15.88 0.96
C GLY A 168 1.13 16.06 1.95
N SER A 169 -0.01 15.41 1.72
CA SER A 169 -1.17 15.48 2.62
C SER A 169 -0.86 14.91 4.00
N ALA A 170 -0.22 13.74 4.06
CA ALA A 170 0.11 13.09 5.33
C ALA A 170 1.16 13.90 6.13
N THR A 171 2.17 14.45 5.44
CA THR A 171 3.21 15.27 6.07
C THR A 171 2.66 16.62 6.56
N PHE A 172 1.79 17.25 5.76
CA PHE A 172 1.06 18.45 6.16
C PHE A 172 0.21 18.17 7.41
N LEU A 173 -0.55 17.07 7.40
CA LEU A 173 -1.37 16.64 8.53
C LEU A 173 -0.52 16.44 9.81
N ALA A 174 0.65 15.82 9.69
CA ALA A 174 1.58 15.64 10.81
C ALA A 174 2.04 16.98 11.41
N GLY A 175 2.48 17.91 10.55
CA GLY A 175 2.91 19.24 10.96
C GLY A 175 1.78 20.07 11.58
N TRP A 176 0.57 19.96 11.01
CA TRP A 176 -0.63 20.63 11.48
C TRP A 176 -1.10 20.12 12.84
N LEU A 177 -1.23 18.80 13.02
CA LEU A 177 -1.66 18.20 14.29
C LEU A 177 -0.71 18.54 15.44
N ASN A 178 0.56 18.82 15.14
CA ASN A 178 1.55 19.26 16.12
C ASN A 178 1.51 20.77 16.43
N LYS A 179 0.71 21.59 15.74
CA LYS A 179 0.56 23.05 15.95
C LYS A 179 -0.79 23.40 16.59
N ARG A 180 -0.79 24.18 17.68
CA ARG A 180 -2.01 24.39 18.51
C ARG A 180 -2.83 25.68 18.32
N ARG A 181 -2.31 26.76 17.71
CA ARG A 181 -3.01 28.07 17.72
C ARG A 181 -3.54 28.53 16.35
N PHE A 182 -2.69 29.01 15.46
CA PHE A 182 -3.15 29.63 14.20
C PHE A 182 -3.65 28.64 13.14
N TRP A 183 -2.93 27.54 12.94
CA TRP A 183 -3.30 26.54 11.95
C TRP A 183 -4.50 25.67 12.35
N ALA A 184 -4.96 25.73 13.62
CA ALA A 184 -6.00 24.84 14.13
C ALA A 184 -7.33 24.95 13.35
N LEU A 185 -7.68 26.15 12.87
CA LEU A 185 -8.91 26.38 12.11
C LEU A 185 -8.73 26.18 10.59
N ILE A 186 -7.58 26.59 10.03
CA ILE A 186 -7.34 26.55 8.58
C ILE A 186 -6.82 25.17 8.11
N GLY A 187 -6.19 24.40 8.99
CA GLY A 187 -5.62 23.10 8.60
C GLY A 187 -6.68 22.03 8.28
N ILE A 188 -7.88 22.11 8.86
CA ILE A 188 -9.00 21.22 8.52
C ILE A 188 -9.44 21.43 7.06
N PRO A 189 -9.85 22.64 6.63
CA PRO A 189 -10.28 22.85 5.25
C PRO A 189 -9.14 22.55 4.26
N ILE A 190 -7.89 22.90 4.56
CA ILE A 190 -6.75 22.53 3.69
C ILE A 190 -6.63 21.01 3.56
N SER A 191 -6.67 20.26 4.67
CA SER A 191 -6.58 18.80 4.63
C SER A 191 -7.74 18.18 3.84
N LEU A 192 -8.95 18.71 3.98
CA LEU A 192 -10.12 18.25 3.22
C LEU A 192 -9.97 18.52 1.72
N VAL A 193 -9.49 19.71 1.32
CA VAL A 193 -9.20 20.04 -0.08
C VAL A 193 -8.11 19.12 -0.64
N MET A 194 -7.06 18.85 0.14
CA MET A 194 -6.00 17.94 -0.26
C MET A 194 -6.52 16.53 -0.50
N LEU A 195 -7.29 15.99 0.46
CA LEU A 195 -7.90 14.67 0.33
C LEU A 195 -8.86 14.62 -0.86
N TYR A 196 -9.76 15.60 -1.00
CA TYR A 196 -10.69 15.68 -2.12
C TYR A 196 -9.96 15.63 -3.46
N SER A 197 -8.91 16.44 -3.63
CA SER A 197 -8.11 16.46 -4.86
C SER A 197 -7.45 15.10 -5.16
N ILE A 198 -6.94 14.42 -4.12
CA ILE A 198 -6.38 13.07 -4.24
C ILE A 198 -7.47 12.07 -4.68
N PHE A 199 -8.64 12.10 -4.04
CA PHE A 199 -9.76 11.23 -4.40
C PHE A 199 -10.24 11.46 -5.83
N VAL A 200 -10.41 12.72 -6.25
CA VAL A 200 -10.82 13.03 -7.62
C VAL A 200 -9.82 12.47 -8.63
N TYR A 201 -8.54 12.77 -8.47
CA TYR A 201 -7.51 12.31 -9.40
C TYR A 201 -7.36 10.78 -9.45
N TYR A 202 -7.33 10.11 -8.31
CA TYR A 202 -7.17 8.65 -8.30
C TYR A 202 -8.45 7.89 -8.65
N SER A 203 -9.63 8.51 -8.53
CA SER A 203 -10.85 7.98 -9.12
C SER A 203 -10.81 8.07 -10.64
N LEU A 204 -10.38 9.21 -11.20
CA LEU A 204 -10.22 9.39 -12.66
C LEU A 204 -9.23 8.39 -13.27
N THR A 205 -8.14 8.08 -12.56
CA THR A 205 -7.15 7.08 -13.01
C THR A 205 -7.49 5.64 -12.59
N SER A 206 -8.66 5.41 -11.98
CA SER A 206 -9.11 4.12 -11.44
C SER A 206 -8.11 3.43 -10.50
N SER A 207 -7.29 4.21 -9.77
CA SER A 207 -6.25 3.70 -8.87
C SER A 207 -6.78 3.48 -7.45
N ARG A 208 -7.50 2.37 -7.26
CA ARG A 208 -8.04 1.94 -5.96
C ARG A 208 -6.94 1.84 -4.88
N ASN A 209 -5.77 1.36 -5.26
CA ASN A 209 -4.62 1.19 -4.35
C ASN A 209 -4.10 2.53 -3.85
N SER A 210 -4.02 3.56 -4.69
CA SER A 210 -3.56 4.90 -4.27
C SER A 210 -4.53 5.53 -3.28
N ILE A 211 -5.84 5.33 -3.46
CA ILE A 211 -6.87 5.78 -2.52
C ILE A 211 -6.69 5.08 -1.16
N LEU A 212 -6.53 3.75 -1.17
CA LEU A 212 -6.34 2.98 0.05
C LEU A 212 -5.06 3.40 0.80
N ILE A 213 -3.94 3.57 0.09
CA ILE A 213 -2.68 4.05 0.67
C ILE A 213 -2.85 5.44 1.30
N THR A 214 -3.59 6.33 0.65
CA THR A 214 -3.89 7.67 1.19
C THR A 214 -4.60 7.60 2.53
N LEU A 215 -5.63 6.77 2.63
CA LEU A 215 -6.37 6.57 3.87
C LEU A 215 -5.51 5.95 4.96
N VAL A 216 -4.70 4.94 4.63
CA VAL A 216 -3.79 4.26 5.56
C VAL A 216 -2.72 5.22 6.09
N PHE A 217 -2.12 6.06 5.24
CA PHE A 217 -1.08 7.00 5.66
C PHE A 217 -1.64 8.14 6.50
N ASN A 218 -2.70 8.82 6.03
CA ASN A 218 -3.30 9.91 6.78
C ASN A 218 -3.90 9.41 8.10
N GLY A 219 -4.51 8.22 8.11
CA GLY A 219 -4.97 7.54 9.33
C GLY A 219 -3.83 7.22 10.30
N SER A 220 -2.73 6.64 9.80
CA SER A 220 -1.55 6.34 10.61
C SER A 220 -0.94 7.61 11.23
N VAL A 221 -0.78 8.67 10.45
CA VAL A 221 -0.30 9.98 10.95
C VAL A 221 -1.26 10.57 11.98
N TYR A 222 -2.57 10.50 11.72
CA TYR A 222 -3.57 10.98 12.65
C TYR A 222 -3.46 10.28 14.01
N PHE A 223 -3.38 8.94 14.04
CA PHE A 223 -3.23 8.18 15.28
C PHE A 223 -1.87 8.37 15.95
N LEU A 224 -0.84 8.70 15.19
CA LEU A 224 0.48 8.99 15.72
C LEU A 224 0.54 10.31 16.47
N TYR A 225 0.00 11.38 15.89
CA TYR A 225 0.16 12.75 16.40
C TYR A 225 -1.01 13.22 17.28
N ARG A 226 -2.13 12.50 17.31
CA ARG A 226 -3.25 12.82 18.20
C ARG A 226 -3.05 12.23 19.59
N LYS A 227 -3.32 13.03 20.62
CA LYS A 227 -3.42 12.57 22.02
C LYS A 227 -4.65 11.67 22.20
N VAL A 228 -4.57 10.40 21.79
CA VAL A 228 -5.63 9.43 22.06
C VAL A 228 -5.04 8.27 22.83
N ARG A 229 -5.39 8.18 24.11
CA ARG A 229 -5.40 6.91 24.81
C ARG A 229 -6.74 6.25 24.46
N ILE A 230 -6.72 5.05 23.90
CA ILE A 230 -7.91 4.18 23.97
C ILE A 230 -7.88 3.62 25.38
N ASP A 231 -8.43 4.37 26.31
CA ASP A 231 -8.96 3.83 27.54
C ASP A 231 -10.39 3.32 27.26
N SER A 232 -10.97 2.55 28.18
CA SER A 232 -12.39 2.18 28.16
C SER A 232 -13.34 3.38 28.29
N SER A 233 -12.82 4.62 28.20
CA SER A 233 -13.63 5.83 28.23
C SER A 233 -14.44 6.00 26.94
N LEU A 234 -15.52 6.76 27.05
CA LEU A 234 -16.36 7.19 25.93
C LEU A 234 -15.54 7.82 24.77
N ARG A 235 -14.40 8.47 25.09
CA ARG A 235 -13.52 9.06 24.06
C ARG A 235 -12.77 8.00 23.26
N GLY A 236 -12.32 6.92 23.92
CA GLY A 236 -11.69 5.78 23.28
C GLY A 236 -12.65 5.09 22.31
N VAL A 237 -13.87 4.80 22.78
CA VAL A 237 -14.94 4.22 21.97
C VAL A 237 -15.27 5.09 20.76
N ARG A 238 -15.42 6.41 20.92
CA ARG A 238 -15.67 7.33 19.79
C ARG A 238 -14.60 7.25 18.70
N ASN A 239 -13.33 7.03 19.07
CA ASN A 239 -12.25 6.94 18.09
C ASN A 239 -12.24 5.60 17.36
N ILE A 240 -12.58 4.50 18.05
CA ILE A 240 -12.80 3.20 17.40
C ILE A 240 -13.97 3.31 16.42
N VAL A 241 -15.08 3.92 16.82
CA VAL A 241 -16.24 4.17 15.93
C VAL A 241 -15.81 5.02 14.73
N LEU A 242 -15.06 6.11 14.94
CA LEU A 242 -14.55 6.93 13.84
C LEU A 242 -13.68 6.13 12.87
N MET A 243 -12.79 5.25 13.37
CA MET A 243 -11.99 4.35 12.52
C MET A 243 -12.87 3.41 11.71
N MET A 244 -13.89 2.82 12.34
CA MET A 244 -14.83 1.96 11.65
C MET A 244 -15.58 2.74 10.58
N CYS A 245 -16.05 3.96 10.86
CA CYS A 245 -16.71 4.82 9.88
C CYS A 245 -15.79 5.16 8.70
N ILE A 246 -14.51 5.50 8.94
CA ILE A 246 -13.53 5.77 7.87
C ILE A 246 -13.29 4.51 7.04
N GLY A 247 -13.09 3.36 7.68
CA GLY A 247 -12.91 2.07 7.00
C GLY A 247 -14.12 1.68 6.15
N LEU A 248 -15.33 1.80 6.71
CA LEU A 248 -16.58 1.55 6.00
C LEU A 248 -16.79 2.52 4.84
N SER A 249 -16.43 3.79 5.00
CA SER A 249 -16.48 4.79 3.92
C SER A 249 -15.51 4.42 2.80
N ALA A 250 -14.31 3.96 3.12
CA ALA A 250 -13.34 3.47 2.14
C ALA A 250 -13.87 2.29 1.33
N ILE A 251 -14.51 1.32 2.01
CA ILE A 251 -15.15 0.16 1.39
C ILE A 251 -16.30 0.60 0.49
N ALA A 252 -17.16 1.51 0.96
CA ALA A 252 -18.28 2.04 0.19
C ALA A 252 -17.82 2.78 -1.07
N LEU A 253 -16.77 3.61 -0.96
CA LEU A 253 -16.14 4.29 -2.09
C LEU A 253 -15.52 3.29 -3.08
N GLY A 254 -14.75 2.31 -2.58
CA GLY A 254 -14.15 1.26 -3.42
C GLY A 254 -15.20 0.45 -4.19
N ARG A 255 -16.32 0.13 -3.55
CA ARG A 255 -17.48 -0.48 -4.19
C ARG A 255 -18.11 0.44 -5.23
N GLY A 256 -18.32 1.71 -4.91
CA GLY A 256 -18.88 2.71 -5.83
C GLY A 256 -18.07 2.84 -7.10
N LEU A 257 -16.75 2.99 -6.98
CA LEU A 257 -15.82 3.04 -8.11
C LEU A 257 -15.80 1.74 -8.93
N THR A 258 -15.97 0.59 -8.27
CA THR A 258 -16.07 -0.70 -8.97
C THR A 258 -17.35 -0.79 -9.78
N LYS A 259 -18.47 -0.32 -9.23
CA LYS A 259 -19.76 -0.28 -9.91
C LYS A 259 -19.70 0.63 -11.13
N GLU A 260 -19.19 1.84 -10.96
CA GLU A 260 -19.06 2.84 -12.03
C GLU A 260 -18.21 2.30 -13.19
N ARG A 261 -17.06 1.66 -12.88
CA ARG A 261 -16.20 1.04 -13.89
C ARG A 261 -16.94 0.04 -14.76
N TYR A 262 -17.74 -0.85 -14.17
CA TYR A 262 -18.44 -1.87 -14.95
C TYR A 262 -19.71 -1.34 -15.62
N MET A 263 -20.41 -0.38 -15.03
CA MET A 263 -21.54 0.28 -15.70
C MET A 263 -21.11 0.98 -17.00
N ASN A 264 -19.92 1.57 -17.03
CA ASN A 264 -19.42 2.29 -18.21
C ASN A 264 -18.89 1.34 -19.30
N LEU A 265 -18.41 0.14 -18.95
CA LEU A 265 -17.87 -0.82 -19.93
C LEU A 265 -18.96 -1.55 -20.75
N GLY A 266 -20.15 -1.76 -20.16
CA GLY A 266 -21.26 -2.47 -20.82
C GLY A 266 -20.99 -3.95 -21.14
N GLY A 267 -21.99 -4.62 -21.71
CA GLY A 267 -21.93 -6.01 -22.18
C GLY A 267 -22.03 -7.09 -21.10
N ASP A 268 -22.14 -8.34 -21.54
CA ASP A 268 -22.38 -9.53 -20.68
C ASP A 268 -21.33 -9.67 -19.56
N HIS A 269 -20.06 -9.36 -19.87
CA HIS A 269 -19.00 -9.39 -18.86
C HIS A 269 -19.26 -8.38 -17.74
N ALA A 270 -19.65 -7.15 -18.07
CA ALA A 270 -19.97 -6.14 -17.07
C ALA A 270 -21.18 -6.52 -16.23
N GLU A 271 -22.23 -7.09 -16.84
CA GLU A 271 -23.43 -7.55 -16.12
C GLU A 271 -23.08 -8.63 -15.08
N VAL A 272 -22.27 -9.62 -15.46
CA VAL A 272 -21.80 -10.67 -14.56
C VAL A 272 -20.97 -10.09 -13.40
N GLN A 273 -20.11 -9.11 -13.66
CA GLN A 273 -19.30 -8.47 -12.63
C GLN A 273 -20.13 -7.56 -11.70
N LEU A 274 -21.18 -6.92 -12.22
CA LEU A 274 -22.13 -6.13 -11.44
C LEU A 274 -23.03 -7.02 -10.55
N ALA A 275 -23.46 -8.17 -11.06
CA ALA A 275 -24.22 -9.16 -10.28
C ALA A 275 -23.41 -9.70 -9.09
N SER A 276 -22.08 -9.74 -9.22
CA SER A 276 -21.14 -10.20 -8.20
C SER A 276 -20.25 -9.07 -7.66
N LEU A 277 -20.77 -7.84 -7.56
CA LEU A 277 -19.98 -6.63 -7.30
C LEU A 277 -19.01 -6.71 -6.11
N TRP A 278 -19.42 -7.33 -5.01
CA TRP A 278 -18.55 -7.51 -3.83
C TRP A 278 -17.36 -8.43 -4.09
N TYR A 279 -17.60 -9.54 -4.80
CA TYR A 279 -16.54 -10.42 -5.27
C TYR A 279 -15.61 -9.65 -6.21
N SER A 280 -16.17 -8.95 -7.21
CA SER A 280 -15.40 -8.20 -8.22
C SER A 280 -14.55 -7.09 -7.59
N PHE A 281 -15.03 -6.46 -6.51
CA PHE A 281 -14.29 -5.48 -5.74
C PHE A 281 -13.13 -6.12 -4.97
N LEU A 282 -13.40 -7.20 -4.22
CA LEU A 282 -12.40 -7.90 -3.42
C LEU A 282 -11.33 -8.55 -4.30
N ASP A 283 -11.73 -9.32 -5.31
CA ASP A 283 -10.82 -9.96 -6.25
C ASP A 283 -9.98 -8.91 -7.01
N GLY A 284 -10.61 -7.83 -7.48
CA GLY A 284 -9.90 -6.76 -8.16
C GLY A 284 -8.89 -5.99 -7.30
N SER A 285 -9.04 -6.02 -5.97
CA SER A 285 -8.17 -5.28 -5.03
C SER A 285 -7.15 -6.18 -4.31
N PHE A 286 -7.53 -7.44 -4.03
CA PHE A 286 -6.82 -8.37 -3.15
C PHE A 286 -6.76 -9.81 -3.71
N GLY A 287 -7.20 -10.04 -4.94
CA GLY A 287 -7.24 -11.38 -5.57
C GLY A 287 -5.89 -11.94 -6.01
N ASN A 288 -4.78 -11.40 -5.48
CA ASN A 288 -3.44 -11.89 -5.78
C ASN A 288 -3.06 -13.17 -5.02
N ASP A 289 -3.92 -13.62 -4.10
CA ASP A 289 -3.82 -14.91 -3.42
C ASP A 289 -3.85 -16.09 -4.41
N GLU A 290 -4.64 -15.95 -5.48
CA GLU A 290 -4.81 -16.98 -6.50
C GLU A 290 -3.56 -17.18 -7.35
N ASN A 291 -2.69 -16.18 -7.43
CA ASN A 291 -1.39 -16.34 -8.10
C ASN A 291 -0.56 -17.45 -7.46
N LEU A 292 -0.55 -17.49 -6.12
CA LEU A 292 0.16 -18.53 -5.39
C LEU A 292 -0.52 -19.89 -5.61
N LEU A 293 -1.85 -19.92 -5.63
CA LEU A 293 -2.63 -21.12 -5.89
C LEU A 293 -2.32 -21.71 -7.27
N TRP A 294 -2.30 -20.88 -8.31
CA TRP A 294 -1.96 -21.27 -9.67
C TRP A 294 -0.55 -21.86 -9.78
N LEU A 295 0.44 -21.20 -9.15
CA LEU A 295 1.84 -21.68 -9.13
C LEU A 295 2.00 -23.03 -8.41
N LEU A 296 1.12 -23.33 -7.45
CA LEU A 296 1.14 -24.59 -6.72
C LEU A 296 0.56 -25.76 -7.53
N GLU A 297 -0.42 -25.50 -8.40
CA GLU A 297 -1.06 -26.53 -9.22
C GLU A 297 -0.30 -26.81 -10.53
N HIS A 298 0.16 -25.78 -11.22
CA HIS A 298 0.65 -25.92 -12.61
C HIS A 298 2.15 -26.16 -12.72
N GLY A 299 2.92 -25.96 -11.64
CA GLY A 299 4.38 -25.92 -11.70
C GLY A 299 4.90 -24.75 -12.56
N HIS A 300 6.15 -24.35 -12.34
CA HIS A 300 6.76 -23.25 -13.10
C HIS A 300 8.29 -23.32 -13.03
N PRO A 301 9.01 -22.74 -14.02
CA PRO A 301 10.45 -22.55 -13.89
C PRO A 301 10.77 -21.53 -12.78
N TYR A 302 11.91 -21.72 -12.12
CA TYR A 302 12.40 -20.77 -11.13
C TYR A 302 13.12 -19.61 -11.80
N TYR A 303 12.75 -18.39 -11.44
CA TYR A 303 13.32 -17.15 -12.00
C TYR A 303 14.64 -16.71 -11.33
N LEU A 304 15.05 -17.39 -10.25
CA LEU A 304 16.35 -17.25 -9.58
C LEU A 304 16.78 -15.81 -9.23
N GLY A 305 15.82 -14.92 -8.95
CA GLY A 305 16.05 -13.55 -8.54
C GLY A 305 15.92 -12.51 -9.65
N SER A 306 15.66 -12.92 -10.90
CA SER A 306 15.55 -12.00 -12.04
C SER A 306 14.45 -10.94 -11.85
N THR A 307 13.30 -11.32 -11.27
CA THR A 307 12.20 -10.37 -11.02
C THR A 307 12.55 -9.36 -9.91
N TYR A 308 13.34 -9.76 -8.92
CA TYR A 308 13.88 -8.85 -7.90
C TYR A 308 14.92 -7.91 -8.50
N TYR A 309 15.81 -8.43 -9.34
CA TYR A 309 16.81 -7.63 -10.04
C TYR A 309 16.17 -6.56 -10.92
N ALA A 310 15.04 -6.88 -11.58
CA ALA A 310 14.24 -5.94 -12.36
C ALA A 310 13.83 -4.68 -11.56
N GLY A 311 13.57 -4.82 -10.26
CA GLY A 311 13.27 -3.68 -9.39
C GLY A 311 14.43 -2.69 -9.27
N PHE A 312 15.67 -3.17 -9.19
CA PHE A 312 16.86 -2.32 -9.07
C PHE A 312 17.24 -1.66 -10.41
N VAL A 313 17.09 -2.38 -11.52
CA VAL A 313 17.39 -1.84 -12.86
C VAL A 313 16.20 -1.09 -13.49
N SER A 314 15.11 -0.91 -12.74
CA SER A 314 13.91 -0.20 -13.18
C SER A 314 14.23 1.25 -13.63
N ILE A 315 15.20 1.89 -12.99
CA ILE A 315 15.66 3.26 -13.29
C ILE A 315 16.34 3.41 -14.66
N ILE A 316 16.86 2.33 -15.24
CA ILE A 316 17.53 2.36 -16.55
C ILE A 316 16.43 2.27 -17.62
N PRO A 317 16.18 3.29 -18.45
CA PRO A 317 15.11 3.23 -19.44
C PRO A 317 15.36 2.12 -20.47
N ARG A 318 14.28 1.52 -20.99
CA ARG A 318 14.40 0.46 -22.01
C ARG A 318 15.01 0.94 -23.33
N SER A 319 15.04 2.24 -23.59
CA SER A 319 15.80 2.81 -24.71
C SER A 319 17.32 2.65 -24.57
N ILE A 320 17.82 2.48 -23.34
CA ILE A 320 19.24 2.23 -23.06
C ILE A 320 19.50 0.73 -22.87
N TRP A 321 18.59 0.03 -22.20
CA TRP A 321 18.68 -1.42 -21.99
C TRP A 321 17.35 -2.10 -22.29
N GLU A 322 17.17 -2.45 -23.55
CA GLU A 322 15.92 -3.00 -24.09
C GLU A 322 15.55 -4.32 -23.42
N ASN A 323 16.52 -5.23 -23.32
CA ASN A 323 16.36 -6.60 -22.82
C ASN A 323 16.48 -6.74 -21.29
N LYS A 324 16.32 -5.65 -20.52
CA LYS A 324 16.35 -5.74 -19.06
C LYS A 324 15.19 -6.62 -18.54
N PRO A 325 15.37 -7.34 -17.41
CA PRO A 325 14.37 -8.28 -16.89
C PRO A 325 13.06 -7.58 -16.51
N TRP A 326 12.00 -8.36 -16.47
CA TRP A 326 10.65 -7.88 -16.19
C TRP A 326 10.31 -8.09 -14.70
N GLY A 327 9.33 -7.33 -14.22
CA GLY A 327 8.76 -7.57 -12.90
C GLY A 327 8.01 -8.91 -12.85
N ALA A 328 7.70 -9.38 -11.65
CA ALA A 328 7.00 -10.65 -11.49
C ALA A 328 5.58 -10.66 -12.07
N GLY A 329 4.90 -9.51 -12.16
CA GLY A 329 3.55 -9.42 -12.68
C GLY A 329 3.40 -9.78 -14.17
N PRO A 330 4.21 -9.18 -15.06
CA PRO A 330 4.28 -9.61 -16.46
C PRO A 330 4.67 -11.09 -16.63
N GLU A 331 5.65 -11.57 -15.86
CA GLU A 331 6.13 -12.95 -15.93
C GLU A 331 5.03 -13.95 -15.55
N ILE A 332 4.36 -13.75 -14.40
CA ILE A 332 3.27 -14.66 -14.00
C ILE A 332 2.09 -14.60 -14.97
N LYS A 333 1.81 -13.42 -15.55
CA LYS A 333 0.74 -13.30 -16.53
C LYS A 333 1.05 -14.15 -17.77
N ASN A 334 2.28 -14.11 -18.26
CA ASN A 334 2.70 -14.93 -19.40
C ASN A 334 2.81 -16.42 -19.06
N LEU A 335 3.04 -16.79 -17.80
CA LEU A 335 2.90 -18.19 -17.36
C LEU A 335 1.44 -18.67 -17.42
N ILE A 336 0.50 -17.86 -16.93
CA ILE A 336 -0.93 -18.19 -16.90
C ILE A 336 -1.52 -18.18 -18.32
N ALA A 337 -1.17 -17.17 -19.11
CA ALA A 337 -1.68 -16.98 -20.46
C ALA A 337 -0.55 -16.47 -21.37
N PRO A 338 0.19 -17.38 -22.04
CA PRO A 338 1.32 -17.02 -22.89
C PRO A 338 0.95 -16.00 -23.98
N GLY A 339 1.81 -15.00 -24.18
CA GLY A 339 1.63 -13.96 -25.21
C GLY A 339 0.67 -12.83 -24.82
N THR A 340 0.11 -12.83 -23.61
CA THR A 340 -0.82 -11.77 -23.18
C THR A 340 -0.14 -10.53 -22.61
N TYR A 341 1.15 -10.61 -22.29
CA TYR A 341 1.98 -9.44 -21.99
C TYR A 341 3.13 -9.35 -22.99
N VAL A 342 3.07 -8.35 -23.87
CA VAL A 342 4.09 -8.06 -24.89
C VAL A 342 4.57 -6.62 -24.75
N LEU A 343 5.88 -6.39 -24.74
CA LEU A 343 6.42 -5.04 -24.59
C LEU A 343 5.89 -4.11 -25.69
N GLY A 344 5.33 -2.96 -25.29
CA GLY A 344 4.76 -1.99 -26.22
C GLY A 344 3.43 -2.42 -26.87
N GLY A 345 2.93 -3.61 -26.56
CA GLY A 345 1.63 -4.08 -27.02
C GLY A 345 0.46 -3.30 -26.39
N ALA A 346 -0.63 -3.21 -27.15
CA ALA A 346 -1.92 -2.77 -26.63
C ALA A 346 -2.57 -3.89 -25.78
N GLN A 347 -3.49 -3.51 -24.90
CA GLN A 347 -4.27 -4.38 -24.01
C GLN A 347 -3.42 -5.22 -23.06
N ASN A 348 -2.22 -4.75 -22.75
CA ASN A 348 -1.36 -5.40 -21.76
C ASN A 348 -2.05 -5.42 -20.40
N THR A 349 -2.08 -6.59 -19.77
CA THR A 349 -2.57 -6.74 -18.40
C THR A 349 -1.45 -7.31 -17.52
N SER A 350 -1.07 -6.58 -16.47
CA SER A 350 -0.15 -7.09 -15.45
C SER A 350 -0.95 -7.50 -14.21
N ILE A 351 -0.49 -8.57 -13.58
CA ILE A 351 -1.06 -9.09 -12.34
C ILE A 351 -0.16 -8.69 -11.18
N THR A 352 -0.74 -8.15 -10.13
CA THR A 352 0.02 -7.87 -8.92
C THR A 352 0.30 -9.17 -8.17
N THR A 353 1.57 -9.48 -7.87
CA THR A 353 1.96 -10.76 -7.25
C THR A 353 1.96 -10.70 -5.72
N GLY A 354 2.59 -9.68 -5.14
CA GLY A 354 3.00 -9.67 -3.74
C GLY A 354 4.37 -10.34 -3.57
N MET A 355 5.14 -9.91 -2.57
CA MET A 355 6.50 -10.40 -2.36
C MET A 355 6.57 -11.87 -1.95
N LEU A 356 5.50 -12.42 -1.34
CA LEU A 356 5.42 -13.85 -1.01
C LEU A 356 5.33 -14.70 -2.27
N THR A 357 4.38 -14.39 -3.15
CA THR A 357 4.19 -15.05 -4.45
C THR A 357 5.45 -14.91 -5.31
N GLU A 358 6.04 -13.72 -5.36
CA GLU A 358 7.29 -13.49 -6.07
C GLU A 358 8.47 -14.30 -5.49
N GLY A 359 8.54 -14.45 -4.16
CA GLY A 359 9.49 -15.36 -3.51
C GLY A 359 9.31 -16.81 -3.97
N ARG A 360 8.06 -17.29 -4.06
CA ARG A 360 7.74 -18.62 -4.60
C ARG A 360 8.19 -18.76 -6.06
N MET A 361 7.93 -17.76 -6.90
CA MET A 361 8.33 -17.76 -8.31
C MET A 361 9.84 -17.90 -8.49
N ASN A 362 10.64 -17.26 -7.62
CA ASN A 362 12.09 -17.23 -7.77
C ASN A 362 12.79 -18.43 -7.16
N TRP A 363 12.40 -18.86 -5.96
CA TRP A 363 13.12 -19.90 -5.20
C TRP A 363 12.20 -20.86 -4.45
N GLY A 364 10.92 -20.90 -4.79
CA GLY A 364 9.95 -21.74 -4.11
C GLY A 364 9.69 -21.36 -2.66
N PHE A 365 9.40 -22.34 -1.81
CA PHE A 365 9.12 -22.10 -0.40
C PHE A 365 10.27 -21.36 0.34
N PRO A 366 11.57 -21.70 0.14
CA PRO A 366 12.68 -20.90 0.68
C PRO A 366 12.61 -19.42 0.30
N GLY A 367 12.19 -19.09 -0.92
CA GLY A 367 12.02 -17.70 -1.37
C GLY A 367 10.95 -16.93 -0.59
N MET A 368 9.84 -17.60 -0.22
CA MET A 368 8.82 -16.99 0.63
C MET A 368 9.36 -16.66 2.02
N ILE A 369 10.16 -17.56 2.60
CA ILE A 369 10.82 -17.34 3.90
C ILE A 369 11.80 -16.18 3.83
N MET A 370 12.63 -16.11 2.77
CA MET A 370 13.54 -14.99 2.54
C MET A 370 12.80 -13.65 2.42
N ALA A 371 11.68 -13.61 1.70
CA ALA A 371 10.85 -12.41 1.59
C ALA A 371 10.33 -11.94 2.95
N VAL A 372 9.85 -12.86 3.79
CA VAL A 372 9.41 -12.57 5.17
C VAL A 372 10.56 -12.03 6.02
N LEU A 373 11.73 -12.68 6.01
CA LEU A 373 12.89 -12.26 6.78
C LEU A 373 13.37 -10.86 6.36
N PHE A 374 13.40 -10.59 5.06
CA PHE A 374 13.70 -9.28 4.50
C PHE A 374 12.72 -8.22 5.02
N TRP A 375 11.41 -8.50 4.92
CA TRP A 375 10.37 -7.58 5.37
C TRP A 375 10.46 -7.28 6.87
N VAL A 376 10.62 -8.29 7.72
CA VAL A 376 10.73 -8.09 9.18
C VAL A 376 11.97 -7.27 9.52
N SER A 377 13.10 -7.59 8.91
CA SER A 377 14.37 -6.88 9.15
C SER A 377 14.26 -5.41 8.77
N LEU A 378 13.75 -5.14 7.56
CA LEU A 378 13.60 -3.78 7.04
C LEU A 378 12.57 -2.97 7.83
N THR A 379 11.38 -3.52 8.08
CA THR A 379 10.34 -2.78 8.82
C THR A 379 10.71 -2.51 10.28
N ARG A 380 11.44 -3.44 10.92
CA ARG A 380 12.02 -3.22 12.25
C ARG A 380 13.05 -2.09 12.24
N TYR A 381 13.96 -2.10 11.26
CA TYR A 381 14.93 -1.03 11.09
C TYR A 381 14.25 0.33 10.93
N LEU A 382 13.25 0.43 10.04
CA LEU A 382 12.48 1.64 9.80
C LEU A 382 11.69 2.10 11.03
N ALA A 383 11.05 1.16 11.75
CA ALA A 383 10.34 1.48 12.98
C ALA A 383 11.27 2.05 14.05
N ASN A 384 12.48 1.51 14.18
CA ASN A 384 13.50 2.01 15.12
C ASN A 384 13.99 3.42 14.74
N LEU A 385 14.22 3.69 13.45
CA LEU A 385 14.55 5.03 12.96
C LEU A 385 13.43 6.03 13.22
N ALA A 386 12.18 5.63 13.01
CA ALA A 386 11.03 6.47 13.28
C ALA A 386 10.94 6.82 14.79
N GLN A 387 11.16 5.83 15.67
CA GLN A 387 11.11 6.04 17.12
C GLN A 387 12.23 6.93 17.65
N SER A 388 13.44 6.81 17.09
CA SER A 388 14.58 7.63 17.49
C SER A 388 14.55 9.05 16.91
N SER A 389 13.67 9.31 15.93
CA SER A 389 13.55 10.61 15.27
C SER A 389 12.92 11.66 16.17
N LYS A 390 13.67 12.73 16.46
CA LYS A 390 13.17 13.94 17.15
C LYS A 390 12.47 14.94 16.22
N ASN A 391 12.72 14.84 14.92
CA ASN A 391 12.14 15.68 13.88
C ASN A 391 10.86 15.04 13.33
N ILE A 392 9.77 15.81 13.21
CA ILE A 392 8.47 15.34 12.69
C ILE A 392 8.58 14.73 11.31
N LEU A 393 9.39 15.35 10.46
CA LEU A 393 9.47 15.02 9.06
C LEU A 393 10.17 13.68 8.85
N SER A 394 11.32 13.48 9.49
CA SER A 394 12.03 12.19 9.51
C SER A 394 11.14 11.09 10.10
N ASP A 395 10.47 11.38 11.21
CA ASP A 395 9.53 10.45 11.82
C ASP A 395 8.38 10.04 10.88
N CYS A 396 7.76 11.03 10.24
CA CYS A 396 6.67 10.82 9.30
C CYS A 396 7.12 9.96 8.12
N ILE A 397 8.29 10.25 7.53
CA ILE A 397 8.87 9.47 6.42
C ILE A 397 9.09 8.01 6.84
N PHE A 398 9.80 7.77 7.94
CA PHE A 398 10.11 6.40 8.36
C PHE A 398 8.86 5.63 8.79
N THR A 399 7.89 6.29 9.44
CA THR A 399 6.59 5.70 9.73
C THR A 399 5.83 5.34 8.45
N MET A 400 5.71 6.27 7.49
CA MET A 400 5.02 5.99 6.23
C MET A 400 5.72 4.91 5.42
N LEU A 401 7.05 4.85 5.41
CA LEU A 401 7.79 3.80 4.72
C LEU A 401 7.58 2.45 5.39
N SER A 402 7.57 2.40 6.72
CA SER A 402 7.27 1.19 7.48
C SER A 402 5.85 0.67 7.20
N VAL A 403 4.85 1.57 7.25
CA VAL A 403 3.46 1.26 6.90
C VAL A 403 3.32 0.83 5.45
N TYR A 404 3.99 1.53 4.52
CA TYR A 404 4.02 1.18 3.11
C TYR A 404 4.57 -0.23 2.90
N MET A 405 5.72 -0.55 3.50
CA MET A 405 6.30 -1.88 3.43
C MET A 405 5.38 -2.95 4.02
N SER A 406 4.73 -2.71 5.17
CA SER A 406 3.76 -3.64 5.75
C SER A 406 2.56 -3.93 4.87
N THR A 407 2.08 -2.92 4.15
CA THR A 407 0.92 -3.07 3.28
C THR A 407 1.37 -3.67 1.93
N ALA A 408 2.27 -3.00 1.22
CA ALA A 408 2.74 -3.38 -0.11
C ALA A 408 3.45 -4.74 -0.18
N PHE A 409 4.02 -5.24 0.92
CA PHE A 409 4.62 -6.58 0.96
C PHE A 409 3.66 -7.68 0.46
N LEU A 410 2.37 -7.56 0.79
CA LEU A 410 1.38 -8.57 0.45
C LEU A 410 0.67 -8.34 -0.88
N TYR A 411 0.68 -7.12 -1.43
CA TYR A 411 -0.09 -6.78 -2.65
C TYR A 411 0.67 -5.86 -3.62
N ALA A 412 2.00 -5.84 -3.61
CA ALA A 412 2.80 -5.20 -4.65
C ALA A 412 3.89 -6.16 -5.15
N GLU A 413 4.15 -6.16 -6.45
CA GLU A 413 5.36 -6.77 -7.00
C GLU A 413 6.59 -5.94 -6.58
N PHE A 414 7.75 -6.59 -6.47
CA PHE A 414 8.97 -5.96 -5.98
C PHE A 414 9.40 -4.76 -6.83
N LEU A 415 9.28 -4.85 -8.16
CA LEU A 415 9.58 -3.74 -9.06
C LEU A 415 8.71 -2.51 -8.77
N GLY A 416 7.39 -2.72 -8.60
CA GLY A 416 6.45 -1.67 -8.25
C GLY A 416 6.74 -1.07 -6.87
N LEU A 417 7.13 -1.91 -5.90
CA LEU A 417 7.53 -1.51 -4.56
C LEU A 417 8.79 -0.63 -4.59
N VAL A 418 9.84 -1.04 -5.28
CA VAL A 418 11.11 -0.29 -5.38
C VAL A 418 10.90 1.01 -6.16
N SER A 419 10.21 0.96 -7.30
CA SER A 419 9.95 2.15 -8.12
C SER A 419 9.19 3.19 -7.31
N ARG A 420 8.11 2.79 -6.65
CA ARG A 420 7.36 3.67 -5.75
C ARG A 420 8.22 4.14 -4.59
N ALA A 421 9.01 3.27 -3.96
CA ALA A 421 9.89 3.66 -2.86
C ALA A 421 10.89 4.77 -3.27
N ILE A 422 11.47 4.66 -4.47
CA ILE A 422 12.40 5.66 -5.01
C ILE A 422 11.68 7.00 -5.23
N PHE A 423 10.59 7.01 -5.99
CA PHE A 423 9.91 8.27 -6.31
C PHE A 423 9.20 8.90 -5.10
N LEU A 424 8.71 8.09 -4.16
CA LEU A 424 7.93 8.55 -3.02
C LEU A 424 8.75 8.93 -1.80
N PHE A 425 9.95 8.37 -1.64
CA PHE A 425 10.72 8.58 -0.41
C PHE A 425 12.10 9.15 -0.67
N LEU A 426 12.83 8.69 -1.69
CA LEU A 426 14.16 9.25 -2.00
C LEU A 426 14.05 10.69 -2.49
N LEU A 427 13.08 10.98 -3.36
CA LEU A 427 12.91 12.32 -3.93
C LEU A 427 12.45 13.33 -2.86
N PRO A 428 11.43 13.05 -2.03
CA PRO A 428 11.13 13.86 -0.84
C PRO A 428 12.29 13.97 0.14
N ALA A 429 12.97 12.87 0.50
CA ALA A 429 14.09 12.92 1.43
C ALA A 429 15.22 13.84 0.92
N PHE A 430 15.51 13.82 -0.38
CA PHE A 430 16.45 14.73 -1.01
C PHE A 430 15.99 16.19 -0.89
N PHE A 431 14.74 16.50 -1.23
CA PHE A 431 14.18 17.85 -1.07
C PHE A 431 14.29 18.35 0.37
N ILE A 432 14.05 17.47 1.33
CA ILE A 432 14.06 17.77 2.75
C ILE A 432 15.48 18.07 3.23
N ILE A 433 16.45 17.27 2.79
CA ILE A 433 17.87 17.52 3.05
C ILE A 433 18.27 18.86 2.44
N ALA A 434 17.94 19.11 1.17
CA ALA A 434 18.25 20.35 0.47
C ALA A 434 17.68 21.60 1.19
N ILE A 435 16.39 21.58 1.54
CA ILE A 435 15.74 22.66 2.29
C ILE A 435 16.41 22.85 3.66
N SER A 436 16.72 21.75 4.36
CA SER A 436 17.37 21.83 5.67
C SER A 436 18.79 22.43 5.61
N LEU A 437 19.52 22.18 4.53
CA LEU A 437 20.85 22.75 4.29
C LEU A 437 20.76 24.25 3.99
N VAL A 438 19.80 24.68 3.17
CA VAL A 438 19.55 26.10 2.86
C VAL A 438 19.19 26.88 4.14
N ILE A 439 18.28 26.35 4.96
CA ILE A 439 17.89 26.98 6.22
C ILE A 439 19.07 27.08 7.21
N ARG A 440 19.93 26.06 7.26
CA ARG A 440 21.14 26.07 8.11
C ARG A 440 22.21 27.04 7.60
N GLY A 441 22.39 27.16 6.28
CA GLY A 441 23.31 28.12 5.67
C GLY A 441 22.97 29.56 6.06
N ASN A 442 21.70 29.94 5.90
CA ASN A 442 21.22 31.28 6.23
C ASN A 442 21.34 31.62 7.73
N ARG A 443 21.25 30.62 8.62
CA ARG A 443 21.46 30.84 10.07
C ARG A 443 22.93 31.08 10.43
N LYS A 444 23.88 30.45 9.72
CA LYS A 444 25.31 30.71 9.96
C LYS A 444 25.68 32.11 9.50
N GLU A 445 25.17 32.56 8.35
CA GLU A 445 25.40 33.93 7.87
C GLU A 445 24.77 35.00 8.77
N ALA A 446 23.59 34.74 9.34
CA ALA A 446 22.92 35.65 10.28
C ALA A 446 23.57 35.70 11.69
N ILE A 447 24.46 34.75 12.02
CA ILE A 447 25.26 34.77 13.26
C ILE A 447 26.63 35.44 13.02
N LEU A 448 27.07 35.51 11.76
CA LEU A 448 28.34 36.12 11.34
C LEU A 448 28.21 37.57 10.88
N ARG A 449 26.97 38.10 10.77
CA ARG A 449 26.66 39.53 10.62
C ARG A 449 26.13 40.06 11.94
#